data_AF-A0AAV7T3B7-F1
#
_entry.id   AF-A0AAV7T3B7-F1
#
_cell.length_a   1.000
_cell.length_b   1.000
_cell.length_c   1.000
_cell.angle_alpha   90.00
_cell.angle_beta   90.00
_cell.angle_gamma   90.00
#
_symmetry.space_group_name_H-M   'P 1'
#
loop_
_entity.id
_entity.type
_entity.pdbx_description
1 polymer ?
#
loop_
_entity_poly.entity_id
_entity_poly.type
_entity_poly.pdbx_seq_one_letter_code
_entity_poly.pdbx_strand_id
1 'polypeptide(L)'
;MALDADNNTCHMATDLQDTVFVARIVAGDVVAIDVMYYLNCFSVFQTAHQSFMKKNKNADGGQMEEKKIEAQAFIEFINFIENSVEDDDFCFKLSELHHKYADGLVACGFPKIKKVGFKEQVFSYFPKGQVQNDGKHAVLIFE
;
A
#
# COMPACT_ATOMS: atom_id res chain seq x y z
N MET A 1 8.06 27.67 -0.71
CA MET A 1 8.63 26.31 -0.67
C MET A 1 9.17 25.90 0.70
N ALA A 2 9.72 26.80 1.54
CA ALA A 2 10.10 26.45 2.92
C ALA A 2 8.89 26.29 3.88
N LEU A 3 7.89 27.17 3.78
CA LEU A 3 6.71 27.19 4.65
C LEU A 3 5.85 25.90 4.63
N ASP A 4 5.76 25.21 3.48
CA ASP A 4 4.95 23.98 3.37
C ASP A 4 5.63 22.76 4.01
N ALA A 5 6.97 22.71 3.96
CA ALA A 5 7.75 21.66 4.62
C ALA A 5 7.70 21.81 6.15
N ASP A 6 7.73 23.05 6.64
CA ASP A 6 7.61 23.38 8.06
C ASP A 6 6.22 23.01 8.61
N ASN A 7 5.15 23.29 7.85
CA ASN A 7 3.78 22.94 8.25
C ASN A 7 3.56 21.43 8.37
N ASN A 8 4.09 20.64 7.42
CA ASN A 8 3.97 19.18 7.46
C ASN A 8 4.76 18.59 8.64
N THR A 9 5.95 19.12 8.90
CA THR A 9 6.82 18.69 10.00
C THR A 9 6.23 19.05 11.37
N CYS A 10 5.57 20.22 11.48
CA CYS A 10 4.81 20.62 12.66
C CYS A 10 3.61 19.72 12.93
N HIS A 11 2.89 19.31 11.90
CA HIS A 11 1.78 18.37 12.02
C HIS A 11 2.26 17.00 12.54
N MET A 12 3.34 16.47 11.97
CA MET A 12 3.93 15.21 12.42
C MET A 12 4.37 15.25 13.89
N ALA A 13 4.96 16.36 14.32
CA ALA A 13 5.38 16.55 15.70
C ALA A 13 4.22 16.66 16.68
N THR A 14 3.14 17.31 16.24
CA THR A 14 1.89 17.40 16.99
C THR A 14 1.27 16.02 17.17
N ASP A 15 1.20 15.22 16.11
CA ASP A 15 0.70 13.84 16.15
C ASP A 15 1.53 12.96 17.10
N LEU A 16 2.85 13.15 17.11
CA LEU A 16 3.78 12.45 18.01
C LEU A 16 3.86 13.04 19.42
N GLN A 17 3.12 14.13 19.70
CA GLN A 17 3.14 14.89 20.96
C GLN A 17 4.54 15.40 21.37
N ASP A 18 5.42 15.68 20.41
CA ASP A 18 6.72 16.29 20.66
C ASP A 18 6.58 17.80 20.88
N THR A 19 6.14 18.16 22.09
CA THR A 19 5.85 19.56 22.48
C THR A 19 7.07 20.46 22.45
N VAL A 20 8.27 19.90 22.68
CA VAL A 20 9.54 20.64 22.62
C VAL A 20 9.85 21.02 21.19
N PHE A 21 9.63 20.11 20.24
CA PHE A 21 9.87 20.36 18.84
C PHE A 21 8.84 21.30 18.22
N VAL A 22 7.55 21.16 18.57
CA VAL A 22 6.49 22.10 18.16
C VAL A 22 6.80 23.52 18.65
N ALA A 23 7.21 23.69 19.91
CA ALA A 23 7.55 24.99 20.47
C ALA A 23 8.72 25.67 19.73
N ARG A 24 9.71 24.89 19.27
CA ARG A 24 10.86 25.39 18.52
C ARG A 24 10.50 25.82 17.09
N ILE A 25 9.62 25.08 16.41
CA ILE A 25 9.09 25.49 15.10
C ILE A 25 8.31 26.80 15.22
N VAL A 26 7.42 26.90 16.21
CA VAL A 26 6.59 28.10 16.44
C VAL A 26 7.43 29.33 16.82
N ALA A 27 8.56 29.13 17.52
CA ALA A 27 9.49 30.19 17.88
C ALA A 27 10.31 30.75 16.69
N GLY A 28 10.17 30.17 15.48
CA GLY A 28 10.87 30.64 14.28
C GLY A 28 12.36 30.30 14.26
N ASP A 29 12.79 29.30 15.03
CA ASP A 29 14.18 28.81 15.03
C ASP A 29 14.43 27.89 13.82
N VAL A 30 14.31 28.46 12.62
CA VAL A 30 14.44 27.73 11.34
C VAL A 30 15.85 27.18 11.13
N VAL A 31 16.86 27.78 11.78
CA VAL A 31 18.24 27.30 11.75
C VAL A 31 18.39 26.00 12.56
N ALA A 32 17.57 25.78 13.59
CA ALA A 32 17.49 24.48 14.27
C ALA A 32 16.77 23.41 13.43
N ILE A 33 15.86 23.79 12.53
CA ILE A 33 15.13 22.89 11.62
C ILE A 33 16.07 22.26 10.58
N ASP A 34 16.98 23.05 10.00
CA ASP A 34 17.98 22.56 9.02
C ASP A 34 19.18 21.84 9.68
N VAL A 35 19.56 22.21 10.91
CA VAL A 35 20.81 21.74 11.54
C VAL A 35 20.62 20.58 12.54
N MET A 36 19.47 20.44 13.21
CA MET A 36 19.29 19.36 14.20
C MET A 36 18.87 18.02 13.60
N TYR A 37 18.38 18.00 12.36
CA TYR A 37 17.92 16.78 11.71
C TYR A 37 18.68 16.54 10.41
N TYR A 38 19.91 16.01 10.55
CA TYR A 38 20.55 15.29 9.45
C TYR A 38 19.54 14.31 8.84
N LEU A 39 19.60 14.09 7.51
CA LEU A 39 18.71 13.20 6.74
C LEU A 39 18.29 11.90 7.46
N ASN A 40 19.22 11.28 8.20
CA ASN A 40 18.94 10.08 8.99
C ASN A 40 17.92 10.29 10.12
N CYS A 41 18.06 11.36 10.91
CA CYS A 41 17.12 11.66 11.98
C CYS A 41 15.72 11.90 11.40
N PHE A 42 15.61 12.59 10.25
CA PHE A 42 14.31 12.91 9.65
C PHE A 42 13.60 11.67 9.13
N SER A 43 14.36 10.73 8.56
CA SER A 43 13.85 9.42 8.15
C SER A 43 13.30 8.62 9.34
N VAL A 44 13.97 8.68 10.50
CA VAL A 44 13.52 8.01 11.73
C VAL A 44 12.23 8.64 12.24
N PHE A 45 12.15 9.97 12.23
CA PHE A 45 10.96 10.72 12.65
C PHE A 45 9.75 10.44 11.76
N GLN A 46 9.93 10.46 10.44
CA GLN A 46 8.87 10.08 9.49
C GLN A 46 8.43 8.62 9.69
N THR A 47 9.37 7.71 9.95
CA THR A 47 9.05 6.30 10.20
C THR A 47 8.24 6.12 11.49
N ALA A 48 8.60 6.86 12.55
CA ALA A 48 7.87 6.87 13.81
C ALA A 48 6.44 7.42 13.63
N HIS A 49 6.29 8.52 12.90
CA HIS A 49 4.98 9.09 12.55
C HIS A 49 4.13 8.12 11.73
N GLN A 50 4.70 7.48 10.70
CA GLN A 50 3.99 6.47 9.91
C GLN A 50 3.58 5.25 10.75
N SER A 51 4.41 4.82 11.69
CA SER A 51 4.06 3.74 12.60
C SER A 51 2.94 4.14 13.56
N PHE A 52 2.94 5.38 14.05
CA PHE A 52 1.88 5.92 14.89
C PHE A 52 0.54 6.00 14.13
N MET A 53 0.57 6.54 12.91
CA MET A 53 -0.60 6.62 12.03
C MET A 53 -1.15 5.23 11.68
N LYS A 54 -0.29 4.24 11.44
CA LYS A 54 -0.73 2.85 11.25
C LYS A 54 -1.39 2.27 12.49
N LYS A 55 -0.84 2.51 13.69
CA LYS A 55 -1.43 2.04 14.95
C LYS A 55 -2.80 2.67 15.22
N ASN A 56 -2.96 3.96 14.93
CA ASN A 56 -4.26 4.63 15.08
C ASN A 56 -5.27 4.22 13.99
N LYS A 57 -4.83 3.97 12.75
CA LYS A 57 -5.69 3.40 11.69
C LYS A 57 -6.15 1.98 11.98
N ASN A 58 -5.38 1.19 12.74
CA ASN A 58 -5.82 -0.13 13.21
C ASN A 58 -6.90 -0.05 14.30
N ALA A 59 -7.03 1.08 14.99
CA ALA A 59 -8.00 1.30 16.06
C ALA A 59 -9.36 1.84 15.54
N ASP A 60 -9.38 2.36 14.31
CA ASP A 60 -10.57 2.95 13.71
C ASP A 60 -11.20 1.98 12.69
N GLY A 61 -12.53 1.86 12.70
CA GLY A 61 -13.28 0.86 11.94
C GLY A 61 -13.09 0.91 10.42
N GLY A 62 -12.40 1.93 9.90
CA GLY A 62 -11.99 2.06 8.50
C GLY A 62 -11.23 0.83 7.99
N GLN A 63 -10.25 0.31 8.71
CA GLN A 63 -9.47 -0.85 8.24
C GLN A 63 -10.28 -2.13 8.05
N MET A 64 -11.34 -2.32 8.83
CA MET A 64 -12.21 -3.46 8.67
C MET A 64 -12.99 -3.35 7.36
N GLU A 65 -13.41 -2.15 7.01
CA GLU A 65 -14.11 -1.88 5.75
C GLU A 65 -13.16 -1.96 4.55
N GLU A 66 -11.93 -1.44 4.68
CA GLU A 66 -10.88 -1.60 3.66
C GLU A 66 -10.58 -3.09 3.38
N LYS A 67 -10.42 -3.90 4.42
CA LYS A 67 -10.18 -5.35 4.29
C LYS A 67 -11.36 -6.09 3.68
N LYS A 68 -12.60 -5.71 4.00
CA LYS A 68 -13.79 -6.33 3.40
C LYS A 68 -13.87 -6.03 1.91
N ILE A 69 -13.59 -4.80 1.51
CA ILE A 69 -13.64 -4.38 0.12
C ILE A 69 -12.49 -5.00 -0.68
N GLU A 70 -11.29 -5.07 -0.11
CA GLU A 70 -10.15 -5.79 -0.70
C GLU A 70 -10.47 -7.28 -0.90
N ALA A 71 -11.10 -7.91 0.10
CA ALA A 71 -11.56 -9.29 0.00
C ALA A 71 -12.64 -9.48 -1.08
N GLN A 72 -13.58 -8.54 -1.21
CA GLN A 72 -14.60 -8.59 -2.24
C GLN A 72 -14.00 -8.50 -3.65
N ALA A 73 -13.13 -7.52 -3.91
CA ALA A 73 -12.45 -7.39 -5.19
C ALA A 73 -11.59 -8.63 -5.51
N PHE A 74 -11.01 -9.25 -4.48
CA PHE A 74 -10.24 -10.48 -4.64
C PHE A 74 -11.15 -11.67 -4.98
N ILE A 75 -12.30 -11.82 -4.34
CA ILE A 75 -13.29 -12.87 -4.68
C ILE A 75 -13.76 -12.73 -6.13
N GLU A 76 -14.10 -11.51 -6.57
CA GLU A 76 -14.50 -11.27 -7.97
C GLU A 76 -13.40 -11.64 -8.95
N PHE A 77 -12.14 -11.37 -8.59
CA PHE A 77 -10.98 -11.77 -9.37
C PHE A 77 -10.81 -13.30 -9.43
N ILE A 78 -10.99 -14.02 -8.32
CA ILE A 78 -10.94 -15.49 -8.29
C ILE A 78 -12.06 -16.07 -9.16
N ASN A 79 -13.29 -15.60 -8.99
CA ASN A 79 -14.44 -16.04 -9.79
C ASN A 79 -14.20 -15.81 -11.30
N PHE A 80 -13.56 -14.71 -11.68
CA PHE A 80 -13.22 -14.47 -13.08
C PHE A 80 -12.29 -15.56 -13.63
N ILE A 81 -11.26 -15.97 -12.88
CA ILE A 81 -10.35 -17.03 -13.30
C ILE A 81 -11.08 -18.37 -13.36
N GLU A 82 -11.87 -18.71 -12.34
CA GLU A 82 -12.63 -19.96 -12.30
C GLU A 82 -13.61 -20.08 -13.46
N ASN A 83 -14.39 -19.03 -13.74
CA ASN A 83 -15.30 -19.00 -14.88
C ASN A 83 -14.55 -19.09 -16.22
N SER A 84 -13.39 -18.45 -16.33
CA SER A 84 -12.58 -18.52 -17.57
C SER A 84 -12.04 -19.93 -17.81
N VAL A 85 -11.66 -20.64 -16.74
CA VAL A 85 -11.24 -22.05 -16.81
C VAL A 85 -12.42 -22.97 -17.16
N GLU A 86 -13.62 -22.68 -16.68
CA GLU A 86 -14.85 -23.39 -17.12
C GLU A 86 -15.17 -23.14 -18.60
N ASP A 87 -14.84 -21.95 -19.12
CA ASP A 87 -15.01 -21.55 -20.52
C ASP A 87 -13.85 -22.01 -21.45
N ASP A 88 -13.05 -23.00 -21.04
CA ASP A 88 -11.88 -23.55 -21.74
C ASP A 88 -10.68 -22.55 -21.94
N ASP A 89 -10.59 -21.48 -21.15
CA ASP A 89 -9.39 -20.61 -21.09
C ASP A 89 -8.51 -20.97 -19.89
N PHE A 90 -7.34 -21.55 -20.17
CA PHE A 90 -6.43 -22.07 -19.16
C PHE A 90 -5.15 -21.25 -19.02
N CYS A 91 -4.97 -20.14 -19.77
CA CYS A 91 -3.67 -19.48 -19.90
C CYS A 91 -3.76 -17.96 -19.68
N PHE A 92 -3.25 -17.50 -18.54
CA PHE A 92 -3.40 -16.11 -18.12
C PHE A 92 -2.06 -15.43 -17.90
N LYS A 93 -1.83 -14.27 -18.53
CA LYS A 93 -0.65 -13.46 -18.19
C LYS A 93 -0.85 -12.82 -16.82
N LEU A 94 0.12 -13.01 -15.92
CA LEU A 94 0.06 -12.42 -14.57
C LEU A 94 -0.01 -10.89 -14.59
N SER A 95 0.53 -10.24 -15.63
CA SER A 95 0.41 -8.79 -15.81
C SER A 95 -1.02 -8.33 -16.13
N GLU A 96 -1.78 -9.15 -16.86
CA GLU A 96 -3.18 -8.88 -17.21
C GLU A 96 -4.08 -9.15 -16.00
N LEU A 97 -3.83 -10.26 -15.30
CA LEU A 97 -4.48 -10.58 -14.02
C LEU A 97 -4.28 -9.47 -12.98
N HIS A 98 -3.06 -8.96 -12.84
CA HIS A 98 -2.78 -7.84 -11.95
C HIS A 98 -3.55 -6.57 -12.36
N HIS A 99 -3.68 -6.28 -13.66
CA HIS A 99 -4.47 -5.12 -14.11
C HIS A 99 -5.94 -5.31 -13.76
N LYS A 100 -6.54 -6.47 -14.05
CA LYS A 100 -7.93 -6.77 -13.68
C LYS A 100 -8.18 -6.61 -12.19
N TYR A 101 -7.30 -7.15 -11.35
CA TYR A 101 -7.42 -7.00 -9.90
C TYR A 101 -7.29 -5.54 -9.45
N ALA A 102 -6.30 -4.82 -9.99
CA ALA A 102 -6.12 -3.39 -9.69
C ALA A 102 -7.32 -2.54 -10.15
N ASP A 103 -7.91 -2.84 -11.30
CA ASP A 103 -9.08 -2.15 -11.83
C ASP A 103 -10.32 -2.42 -10.97
N GLY A 104 -10.50 -3.66 -10.48
CA GLY A 104 -11.56 -4.01 -9.53
C GLY A 104 -11.46 -3.22 -8.22
N LEU A 105 -10.26 -3.10 -7.67
CA LEU A 105 -10.02 -2.31 -6.46
C LEU A 105 -10.30 -0.82 -6.66
N VAL A 106 -9.92 -0.27 -7.82
CA VAL A 106 -10.24 1.12 -8.18
C VAL A 106 -11.74 1.32 -8.32
N ALA A 107 -12.45 0.37 -8.93
CA ALA A 107 -13.91 0.40 -9.03
C ALA A 107 -14.59 0.37 -7.64
N CYS A 108 -13.97 -0.29 -6.66
CA CYS A 108 -14.41 -0.28 -5.28
C CYS A 108 -13.92 0.93 -4.45
N GLY A 109 -13.24 1.90 -5.07
CA GLY A 109 -12.83 3.16 -4.42
C GLY A 109 -11.44 3.13 -3.75
N PHE A 110 -10.63 2.09 -3.97
CA PHE A 110 -9.28 1.98 -3.38
C PHE A 110 -8.17 2.48 -4.31
N PRO A 111 -7.10 3.08 -3.76
CA PRO A 111 -5.91 3.40 -4.53
C PRO A 111 -5.20 2.12 -5.00
N LYS A 112 -4.60 2.21 -6.19
CA LYS A 112 -3.92 1.12 -6.89
C LYS A 112 -2.93 0.37 -5.99
N ILE A 113 -3.12 -0.94 -5.85
CA ILE A 113 -2.22 -1.82 -5.08
C ILE A 113 -0.82 -1.86 -5.71
N LYS A 114 0.19 -1.94 -4.85
CA LYS A 114 1.58 -2.22 -5.26
C LYS A 114 1.66 -3.68 -5.72
N LYS A 115 2.34 -3.94 -6.84
CA LYS A 115 2.62 -5.29 -7.39
C LYS A 115 3.20 -6.33 -6.40
N VAL A 116 3.69 -5.89 -5.24
CA VAL A 116 4.38 -6.72 -4.23
C VAL A 116 3.33 -7.51 -3.44
N GLY A 117 3.37 -8.84 -3.46
CA GLY A 117 2.45 -9.71 -2.72
C GLY A 117 1.31 -10.31 -3.55
N PHE A 118 0.95 -9.69 -4.69
CA PHE A 118 -0.14 -10.18 -5.56
C PHE A 118 0.16 -11.59 -6.08
N LYS A 119 1.41 -11.84 -6.50
CA LYS A 119 1.84 -13.12 -7.05
C LYS A 119 1.71 -14.23 -6.00
N GLU A 120 2.16 -13.96 -4.77
CA GLU A 120 2.08 -14.89 -3.65
C GLU A 120 0.63 -15.18 -3.25
N GLN A 121 -0.23 -14.16 -3.24
CA GLN A 121 -1.67 -14.32 -2.96
C GLN A 121 -2.36 -15.20 -4.01
N VAL A 122 -2.18 -14.91 -5.30
CA VAL A 122 -2.78 -15.70 -6.39
C VAL A 122 -2.37 -17.17 -6.29
N PHE A 123 -1.10 -17.45 -6.00
CA PHE A 123 -0.61 -18.84 -5.91
C PHE A 123 -1.08 -19.58 -4.68
N SER A 124 -1.33 -18.87 -3.58
CA SER A 124 -1.92 -19.48 -2.39
C SER A 124 -3.34 -20.00 -2.66
N TYR A 125 -4.08 -19.34 -3.56
CA TYR A 125 -5.44 -19.71 -3.94
C TYR A 125 -5.51 -20.72 -5.09
N PHE A 126 -4.56 -20.69 -6.02
CA PHE A 126 -4.50 -21.61 -7.15
C PHE A 126 -3.29 -22.55 -7.07
N PRO A 127 -3.27 -23.51 -6.13
CA PRO A 127 -2.13 -24.41 -5.94
C PRO A 127 -1.92 -25.37 -7.13
N LYS A 128 -2.95 -25.56 -7.97
CA LYS A 128 -2.87 -26.35 -9.21
C LYS A 128 -2.34 -25.55 -10.40
N GLY A 129 -2.29 -24.22 -10.31
CA GLY A 129 -1.81 -23.37 -11.39
C GLY A 129 -0.29 -23.47 -11.51
N GLN A 130 0.21 -23.85 -12.68
CA GLN A 130 1.63 -23.84 -12.98
C GLN A 130 2.05 -22.46 -13.50
N VAL A 131 3.21 -21.99 -13.04
CA VAL A 131 3.73 -20.67 -13.43
C VAL A 131 4.91 -20.86 -14.35
N GLN A 132 4.75 -20.41 -15.59
CA GLN A 132 5.85 -20.32 -16.53
C GLN A 132 6.38 -18.89 -16.59
N ASN A 133 7.69 -18.74 -16.56
CA ASN A 133 8.36 -17.44 -16.60
C ASN A 133 9.49 -17.46 -17.63
N ASP A 134 9.44 -16.56 -18.61
CA ASP A 134 10.49 -16.41 -19.63
C ASP A 134 11.53 -15.32 -19.28
N GLY A 135 11.44 -14.74 -18.09
CA GLY A 135 12.27 -13.65 -17.61
C GLY A 135 11.64 -12.26 -17.78
N LYS A 136 10.78 -12.07 -18.79
CA LYS A 136 10.06 -10.82 -19.06
C LYS A 136 8.55 -10.94 -18.80
N HIS A 137 8.01 -12.12 -19.03
CA HIS A 137 6.61 -12.48 -18.92
C HIS A 137 6.44 -13.67 -18.00
N ALA A 138 5.43 -13.58 -17.15
CA ALA A 138 5.02 -14.66 -16.28
C ALA A 138 3.55 -15.00 -16.57
N VAL A 139 3.28 -16.28 -16.78
CA VAL A 139 1.99 -16.82 -17.19
C VAL A 139 1.56 -17.85 -16.16
N LEU A 140 0.29 -17.78 -15.77
CA LEU A 140 -0.38 -18.78 -14.95
C LEU A 140 -1.15 -19.71 -15.88
N ILE A 141 -0.86 -21.01 -15.80
CA ILE A 141 -1.42 -22.05 -16.64
C ILE A 141 -2.15 -23.05 -15.74
N PHE A 142 -3.37 -23.43 -16.13
CA PHE A 142 -4.15 -24.46 -15.47
C PHE A 142 -4.13 -25.76 -16.30
N GLU A 143 -4.10 -26.92 -15.64
CA GLU A 143 -4.18 -28.26 -16.23
C GLU A 143 -5.58 -28.86 -16.06
#